data_AF-A0A9X8D4Q0-F1
#
_entry.id   AF-A0A9X8D4Q0-F1
#
_cell.length_a   1.000
_cell.length_b   1.000
_cell.length_c   1.000
_cell.angle_alpha   90.00
_cell.angle_beta   90.00
_cell.angle_gamma   90.00
#
_symmetry.space_group_name_H-M   'P 1'
#
loop_
_entity.id
_entity.type
_entity.pdbx_description
1 polymer ?
#
loop_
_entity_poly.entity_id
_entity_poly.type
_entity_poly.pdbx_seq_one_letter_code
_entity_poly.pdbx_strand_id
1 'polypeptide(L)'
;MRLIVQSLVTGKFLAPSADDGQPEWVRSLGQSGGGVVDDAERATQLVHDWTDLDDEAVIVDLDVLGRANDTDEHQSQFVSGNAGGGL
;
A
#
# COMPACT_ATOMS: atom_id res chain seq x y z
N MET A 1 6.95 -8.82 -9.68
CA MET A 1 5.93 -8.24 -8.80
C MET A 1 6.56 -7.01 -8.20
N ARG A 2 5.95 -5.85 -8.42
CA ARG A 2 6.46 -4.58 -7.94
C ARG A 2 5.39 -3.96 -7.08
N LEU A 3 5.40 -4.29 -5.79
CA LEU A 3 4.39 -3.85 -4.85
C LEU A 3 4.83 -2.57 -4.14
N ILE A 4 3.92 -1.66 -3.92
CA ILE A 4 4.13 -0.48 -3.08
C ILE A 4 3.04 -0.41 -2.03
N VAL A 5 3.35 0.20 -0.88
CA VAL A 5 2.35 0.52 0.14
C VAL A 5 2.05 2.02 0.04
N GLN A 6 0.77 2.37 -0.08
CA GLN A 6 0.31 3.75 -0.19
C GLN A 6 -0.74 4.04 0.88
N SER A 7 -0.63 5.19 1.55
CA SER A 7 -1.69 5.72 2.40
C SER A 7 -2.75 6.39 1.53
N LEU A 8 -4.00 5.97 1.64
CA LEU A 8 -5.12 6.62 0.95
C LEU A 8 -5.47 7.98 1.56
N VAL A 9 -5.18 8.19 2.85
CA VAL A 9 -5.46 9.45 3.54
C VAL A 9 -4.48 10.55 3.14
N THR A 10 -3.19 10.24 3.10
CA THR A 10 -2.14 11.25 2.86
C THR A 10 -1.58 11.24 1.44
N GLY A 11 -1.83 10.17 0.69
CA GLY A 11 -1.24 9.93 -0.63
C GLY A 11 0.26 9.61 -0.60
N LYS A 12 0.85 9.43 0.60
CA LYS A 12 2.26 9.08 0.77
C LYS A 12 2.48 7.58 0.51
N PHE A 13 3.74 7.24 0.26
CA PHE A 13 4.19 5.87 0.06
C PHE A 13 5.08 5.44 1.20
N LEU A 14 4.99 4.18 1.61
CA LEU A 14 5.91 3.60 2.59
C LEU A 14 7.11 3.04 1.82
N ALA A 15 8.28 3.62 2.02
CA ALA A 15 9.53 3.25 1.35
C ALA A 15 10.66 3.16 2.37
N PRO A 16 11.70 2.35 2.13
CA PRO A 16 12.87 2.35 3.00
C PRO A 16 13.59 3.69 2.91
N SER A 17 13.95 4.24 4.06
CA SER A 17 14.73 5.47 4.15
C SER A 17 16.10 5.30 3.51
N ALA A 18 16.59 6.37 2.90
CA ALA A 18 17.94 6.39 2.35
C ALA A 18 19.02 6.43 3.45
N ASP A 19 18.68 6.90 4.65
CA ASP A 19 19.64 7.14 5.74
C ASP A 19 19.86 5.89 6.60
N ASP A 20 18.79 5.19 6.99
CA ASP A 20 18.85 4.04 7.91
C ASP A 20 18.19 2.76 7.39
N GLY A 21 17.55 2.82 6.22
CA GLY A 21 16.84 1.69 5.62
C GLY A 21 15.53 1.32 6.31
N GLN A 22 15.07 2.07 7.32
CA GLN A 22 13.80 1.82 7.98
C GLN A 22 12.63 2.32 7.13
N PRO A 23 11.45 1.67 7.20
CA PRO A 23 10.27 2.15 6.49
C PRO A 23 9.85 3.55 6.93
N GLU A 24 9.76 4.48 5.98
CA GLU A 24 9.29 5.85 6.21
C GLU A 24 8.27 6.28 5.16
N TRP A 25 7.39 7.21 5.56
CA TRP A 25 6.36 7.77 4.70
C TRP A 25 6.89 8.91 3.83
N VAL A 26 7.09 8.62 2.55
CA VAL A 26 7.66 9.54 1.57
C VAL A 26 6.59 10.03 0.59
N ARG A 27 6.76 11.24 0.06
CA ARG A 27 5.86 11.77 -0.98
C ARG A 27 6.23 11.33 -2.39
N SER A 28 7.44 10.84 -2.60
CA SER A 28 7.97 10.52 -3.93
C SER A 28 8.86 9.29 -3.91
N LEU A 29 8.38 8.19 -4.50
CA LEU A 29 9.13 6.94 -4.65
C LEU A 29 10.45 7.14 -5.43
N GLY A 30 10.47 8.06 -6.39
CA GLY A 30 11.66 8.35 -7.20
C GLY A 30 12.80 8.98 -6.40
N GLN A 31 12.50 9.64 -5.28
CA GLN A 31 13.51 10.20 -4.38
C GLN A 31 13.97 9.18 -3.33
N SER A 32 13.18 8.13 -3.12
CA SER A 32 13.35 7.13 -2.04
C SER A 32 13.92 5.80 -2.55
N GLY A 33 14.58 5.79 -3.71
CA GLY A 33 15.21 4.59 -4.26
C GLY A 33 14.23 3.54 -4.78
N GLY A 34 12.96 3.89 -5.00
CA GLY A 34 11.96 3.04 -5.65
C GLY A 34 10.92 2.43 -4.71
N GLY A 35 11.20 2.25 -3.42
CA GLY A 35 10.20 1.83 -2.42
C GLY A 35 9.40 0.56 -2.75
N VAL A 36 9.94 -0.28 -3.63
CA VAL A 36 9.22 -1.46 -4.14
C VAL A 36 9.52 -2.68 -3.27
N VAL A 37 8.47 -3.40 -2.92
CA VAL A 37 8.53 -4.72 -2.28
C VAL A 37 8.28 -5.78 -3.34
N ASP A 38 9.15 -6.80 -3.39
CA ASP A 38 9.08 -7.88 -4.38
C ASP A 38 8.11 -9.03 -3.99
N ASP A 39 7.62 -9.01 -2.75
CA ASP A 39 6.81 -10.06 -2.15
C ASP A 39 5.59 -9.52 -1.37
N ALA A 40 4.44 -10.19 -1.51
CA ALA A 40 3.17 -9.77 -0.92
C ALA A 40 3.07 -10.00 0.59
N GLU A 41 3.70 -11.06 1.11
CA GLU A 41 3.73 -11.31 2.56
C GLU A 41 4.56 -10.23 3.24
N ARG A 42 5.70 -9.86 2.63
CA ARG A 42 6.55 -8.77 3.12
C ARG A 42 5.83 -7.43 3.07
N ALA A 43 5.04 -7.14 2.03
CA ALA A 43 4.23 -5.94 1.95
C ALA A 43 3.13 -5.91 3.02
N THR A 44 2.50 -7.05 3.30
CA THR A 44 1.48 -7.19 4.36
C THR A 44 2.08 -6.97 5.75
N GLN A 45 3.26 -7.54 6.02
CA GLN A 45 3.97 -7.29 7.27
C GLN A 45 4.35 -5.82 7.44
N LEU A 46 4.79 -5.15 6.37
CA LEU A 46 5.08 -3.72 6.41
C LEU A 46 3.84 -2.89 6.76
N VAL A 47 2.70 -3.19 6.14
CA VAL A 47 1.42 -2.54 6.50
C VAL A 47 1.10 -2.76 7.97
N HIS A 48 1.16 -4.01 8.43
CA HIS A 48 0.80 -4.36 9.80
C HIS A 48 1.73 -3.71 10.86
N ASP A 49 3.02 -3.64 10.58
CA ASP A 49 4.02 -3.22 11.57
C ASP A 49 4.33 -1.71 11.53
N TRP A 50 4.05 -1.03 10.40
CA TRP A 50 4.49 0.35 10.16
C TRP A 50 3.38 1.32 9.76
N THR A 51 2.13 0.87 9.68
CA THR A 51 0.99 1.73 9.31
C THR A 51 -0.08 1.68 10.39
N ASP A 52 -0.71 2.83 10.65
CA ASP A 52 -1.85 2.88 11.55
C ASP A 52 -3.15 2.61 10.77
N LEU A 53 -4.21 2.20 11.48
CA LEU A 53 -5.53 2.02 10.89
C LEU A 53 -6.07 3.30 10.26
N ASP A 54 -5.67 4.45 10.81
CA ASP A 54 -6.05 5.78 10.31
C ASP A 54 -5.34 6.17 9.00
N ASP A 55 -4.26 5.49 8.58
CA ASP A 55 -3.57 5.81 7.33
C ASP A 55 -4.27 5.25 6.08
N GLU A 56 -5.21 4.31 6.28
CA GLU A 56 -5.85 3.50 5.23
C GLU A 56 -4.83 2.98 4.21
N ALA A 57 -3.81 2.27 4.72
CA ALA A 57 -2.73 1.78 3.89
C ALA A 57 -3.17 0.63 2.97
N VAL A 58 -2.86 0.76 1.68
CA VAL A 58 -3.16 -0.24 0.65
C VAL A 58 -1.89 -0.70 -0.07
N ILE A 59 -1.88 -1.98 -0.46
CA ILE A 59 -0.82 -2.57 -1.26
C ILE A 59 -1.21 -2.47 -2.74
N VAL A 60 -0.37 -1.83 -3.55
CA VAL A 60 -0.63 -1.60 -4.97
C VAL A 60 0.41 -2.34 -5.80
N ASP A 61 -0.03 -3.16 -6.75
CA ASP A 61 0.85 -3.87 -7.69
C ASP A 61 1.10 -3.04 -8.96
N LEU A 62 2.32 -2.52 -9.08
CA LEU A 62 2.78 -1.74 -10.23
C LEU A 62 2.96 -2.58 -11.50
N ASP A 63 3.01 -3.91 -11.41
CA ASP A 63 3.06 -4.80 -12.59
C ASP A 63 1.66 -5.03 -13.21
N VAL A 64 0.61 -4.68 -12.46
CA VAL A 64 -0.80 -4.77 -12.88
C VAL A 64 -1.35 -3.42 -13.33
N LEU A 65 -0.90 -2.32 -12.70
CA LEU A 65 -1.20 -0.95 -13.13
C LEU A 65 -0.86 -0.73 -14.61
N GLY A 66 -1.89 -0.45 -15.42
CA GLY A 66 -1.76 -0.29 -16.87
C GLY A 66 -1.92 -1.55 -17.73
N ARG A 67 -2.25 -2.72 -17.16
CA ARG A 67 -2.79 -3.85 -17.95
C ARG A 67 -4.28 -3.62 -18.22
N ALA A 68 -4.77 -4.09 -19.38
CA ALA A 68 -6.14 -3.86 -19.89
C ALA A 68 -7.31 -4.29 -18.96
N ASN A 69 -7.03 -4.88 -17.79
CA ASN A 69 -8.02 -5.23 -16.77
C ASN A 69 -8.14 -4.18 -15.65
N ASP A 70 -7.48 -3.03 -15.81
CA ASP A 70 -7.49 -1.86 -14.91
C ASP A 70 -8.76 -0.99 -15.11
N THR A 71 -9.91 -1.65 -15.29
CA THR A 71 -11.22 -0.98 -15.34
C THR A 71 -11.96 -1.30 -14.05
N ASP A 72 -12.10 -0.27 -13.20
CA ASP A 72 -13.00 0.06 -12.07
C ASP A 72 -13.87 -1.02 -11.36
N GLU A 73 -14.17 -2.17 -11.96
CA GLU A 73 -15.24 -3.08 -11.53
C GLU A 73 -14.77 -4.19 -10.57
N HIS A 74 -13.45 -4.40 -10.42
CA HIS A 74 -12.89 -5.42 -9.52
C HIS A 74 -12.41 -4.88 -8.16
N GLN A 75 -12.37 -3.55 -7.97
CA GLN A 75 -11.96 -2.93 -6.71
C GLN A 75 -13.12 -2.84 -5.70
N SER A 76 -14.37 -3.15 -6.07
CA SER A 76 -15.52 -3.12 -5.15
C SER A 76 -15.57 -4.28 -4.14
N GLN A 77 -14.48 -5.05 -4.02
CA GLN A 77 -14.32 -6.09 -2.99
C GLN A 77 -13.42 -5.65 -1.84
N PHE A 78 -13.17 -4.34 -1.66
CA PHE A 78 -12.77 -3.82 -0.35
C PHE A 78 -13.79 -4.29 0.67
N VAL A 79 -13.35 -5.22 1.52
CA VAL A 79 -14.09 -5.72 2.67
C VAL A 79 -14.48 -4.51 3.50
N SER A 80 -15.75 -4.11 3.38
CA SER A 80 -16.42 -3.30 4.38
C SER A 80 -16.53 -4.18 5.61
N GLY A 81 -15.47 -4.18 6.42
CA GLY A 81 -15.49 -4.68 7.79
C GLY A 81 -16.32 -3.74 8.66
N ASN A 82 -17.58 -3.49 8.31
CA ASN A 82 -18.58 -2.96 9.23
C ASN A 82 -20.01 -3.22 8.74
N ALA A 83 -20.46 -4.48 8.81
CA ALA A 83 -21.87 -4.75 9.00
C ALA A 83 -22.10 -4.93 10.51
N GLY A 84 -22.57 -3.88 11.16
CA GLY A 84 -23.12 -3.97 12.49
C GLY A 84 -24.28 -4.98 12.52
N GLY A 85 -24.15 -6.00 13.36
CA GLY A 85 -25.27 -6.67 14.01
C GLY A 85 -25.23 -6.23 15.48
N GLY A 86 -26.25 -5.64 16.08
CA GLY A 86 -27.67 -5.90 15.88
C GLY A 86 -28.10 -7.02 16.83
N LEU A 87 -28.27 -6.66 18.11
CA LEU A 87 -29.32 -7.14 19.02
C LEU A 87 -29.59 -6.04 20.05
#